data_AF-A0A7C9CI97-F1
#
_entry.id   AF-A0A7C9CI97-F1
#
_cell.length_a   1.000
_cell.length_b   1.000
_cell.length_c   1.000
_cell.angle_alpha   90.00
_cell.angle_beta   90.00
_cell.angle_gamma   90.00
#
_symmetry.space_group_name_H-M   'P 1'
#
loop_
_entity.id
_entity.type
_entity.pdbx_description
1 polymer ?
#
loop_
_entity_poly.entity_id
_entity_poly.type
_entity_poly.pdbx_seq_one_letter_code
_entity_poly.pdbx_strand_id
1 'polypeptide(L)'
;AMRFGDLPFWADELSDCIREAICGSERETNIEDCDNEASILPSQLLLRDPFFDQLIANVYQPGEGICAHVDLMRFEDGIAIVSLESPCVMHFSPVQQDGEELPLAMKIPVYLNPGSLV
;
A
#
# COMPACT_ATOMS: atom_id res chain seq x y z
N ALA A 1 -16.23 2.16 1.05
CA ALA A 1 -16.47 3.46 1.72
C ALA A 1 -15.16 4.22 1.79
N MET A 2 -15.17 5.53 1.50
CA MET A 2 -13.99 6.39 1.59
C MET A 2 -14.11 7.29 2.84
N ARG A 3 -13.04 7.41 3.62
CA ARG A 3 -12.95 8.31 4.77
C ARG A 3 -11.67 9.13 4.70
N PHE A 4 -11.79 10.43 4.95
CA PHE A 4 -10.71 11.41 4.90
C PHE A 4 -10.75 12.20 6.20
N GLY A 5 -9.76 12.03 7.07
CA GLY A 5 -9.81 12.52 8.45
C GLY A 5 -10.91 11.85 9.29
N ASP A 6 -10.84 12.07 10.60
CA ASP A 6 -11.81 11.57 11.61
C ASP A 6 -12.10 10.07 11.44
N LEU A 7 -11.00 9.30 11.41
CA LEU A 7 -11.02 7.86 11.20
C LEU A 7 -11.57 7.14 12.45
N PRO A 8 -12.18 5.94 12.29
CA PRO A 8 -12.62 5.16 13.43
C PRO A 8 -11.44 4.78 14.34
N PHE A 9 -11.68 4.64 15.65
CA PHE A 9 -10.61 4.39 16.64
C PHE A 9 -9.69 3.20 16.33
N TRP A 10 -10.19 2.17 15.64
CA TRP A 10 -9.37 1.02 15.25
C TRP A 10 -8.34 1.36 14.16
N ALA A 11 -8.50 2.49 13.46
CA ALA A 11 -7.55 2.93 12.42
C ALA A 11 -6.20 3.31 13.02
N ASP A 12 -6.18 3.78 14.28
CA ASP A 12 -4.94 4.06 14.99
C ASP A 12 -4.17 2.75 15.26
N GLU A 13 -4.88 1.70 15.71
CA GLU A 13 -4.29 0.36 15.87
C GLU A 13 -3.75 -0.19 14.54
N LEU A 14 -4.48 0.01 13.44
CA LEU A 14 -4.03 -0.38 12.11
C LEU A 14 -2.80 0.41 11.67
N SER A 15 -2.75 1.71 11.95
CA SER A 15 -1.62 2.59 11.70
C SER A 15 -0.36 2.08 12.39
N ASP A 16 -0.47 1.71 13.67
CA ASP A 16 0.62 1.12 14.43
C ASP A 16 1.07 -0.22 13.83
N CYS A 17 0.13 -1.10 13.47
CA CYS A 17 0.46 -2.38 12.82
C CYS A 17 1.22 -2.19 11.49
N ILE A 18 0.81 -1.21 10.67
CA ILE A 18 1.47 -0.92 9.39
C ILE A 18 2.88 -0.39 9.64
N ARG A 19 3.03 0.55 10.59
CA ARG A 19 4.33 1.10 10.96
C ARG A 19 5.28 0.01 11.45
N GLU A 20 4.80 -0.87 12.34
CA GLU A 20 5.58 -2.00 12.83
C GLU A 20 5.97 -2.97 11.70
N ALA A 21 5.07 -3.24 10.74
CA ALA A 21 5.38 -4.11 9.61
C ALA A 21 6.48 -3.53 8.70
N ILE A 22 6.51 -2.21 8.53
CA ILE A 22 7.53 -1.51 7.72
C ILE A 22 8.86 -1.43 8.49
N CYS A 23 8.84 -0.92 9.73
CA CYS A 23 10.04 -0.70 10.53
C CYS A 23 10.63 -2.01 11.10
N GLY A 24 9.79 -2.96 11.48
CA GLY A 24 10.22 -4.26 12.05
C GLY A 24 10.85 -5.21 11.03
N SER A 25 10.86 -4.84 9.75
CA SER A 25 11.67 -5.52 8.74
C SER A 25 13.17 -5.26 8.91
N GLU A 26 13.55 -4.18 9.62
CA GLU A 26 14.92 -3.84 9.97
C GLU A 26 15.31 -4.51 11.30
N ARG A 27 15.93 -5.68 11.21
CA ARG A 27 16.62 -6.30 12.36
C ARG A 27 17.63 -5.34 12.97
N GLU A 28 17.41 -4.98 14.24
CA GLU A 28 18.39 -4.48 15.22
C GLU A 28 19.68 -3.88 14.63
N THR A 29 19.62 -2.65 14.13
CA THR A 29 20.84 -1.82 14.01
C THR A 29 20.64 -0.56 14.82
N ASN A 30 21.58 -0.35 15.74
CA ASN A 30 21.61 0.70 16.75
C ASN A 30 21.29 2.08 16.18
N ILE A 31 20.58 2.87 17.01
CA ILE A 31 20.06 4.22 16.77
C ILE A 31 21.21 5.23 16.65
N GLU A 32 22.09 5.12 15.65
CA GLU A 32 23.11 6.14 15.32
C GLU A 32 23.50 6.05 13.83
N ASP A 33 22.54 6.24 12.92
CA ASP A 33 22.72 6.85 11.57
C ASP A 33 21.44 6.66 10.76
N CYS A 34 20.58 7.69 10.73
CA CYS A 34 19.29 7.65 10.02
C CYS A 34 19.40 8.18 8.57
N ASP A 35 20.50 7.82 7.89
CA ASP A 35 20.68 7.98 6.44
C ASP A 35 20.76 6.58 5.78
N ASN A 36 19.90 5.66 6.23
CA ASN A 36 19.88 4.29 5.72
C ASN A 36 18.96 4.20 4.48
N GLU A 37 19.60 4.08 3.32
CA GLU A 37 19.07 3.81 1.97
C GLU A 37 18.23 2.51 1.83
N ALA A 38 17.65 2.00 2.93
CA ALA A 38 16.93 0.74 2.99
C ALA A 38 15.42 0.88 3.27
N SER A 39 14.96 2.08 3.67
CA SER A 39 13.54 2.30 3.95
C SER A 39 12.72 2.48 2.67
N ILE A 40 11.58 1.77 2.56
CA ILE A 40 10.66 1.83 1.41
C ILE A 40 9.98 3.21 1.31
N LEU A 41 9.94 3.96 2.43
CA LEU A 41 9.28 5.26 2.55
C LEU A 41 10.25 6.31 3.12
N PRO A 42 10.17 7.57 2.68
CA PRO A 42 10.93 8.67 3.27
C PRO A 42 10.73 8.79 4.80
N SER A 43 11.79 9.14 5.53
CA SER A 43 11.79 9.24 7.00
C SER A 43 10.72 10.20 7.53
N GLN A 44 10.35 11.23 6.75
CA GLN A 44 9.28 12.17 7.11
C GLN A 44 7.90 11.49 7.20
N LEU A 45 7.66 10.42 6.45
CA LEU A 45 6.44 9.62 6.51
C LEU A 45 6.46 8.68 7.72
N LEU A 46 7.62 8.06 7.98
CA LEU A 46 7.86 7.17 9.13
C LEU A 46 7.58 7.82 10.49
N LEU A 47 7.69 9.14 10.57
CA LEU A 47 7.46 9.93 11.78
C LEU A 47 6.02 10.43 11.95
N ARG A 48 5.12 10.22 10.98
CA ARG A 48 3.73 10.70 11.07
C ARG A 48 2.94 9.91 12.11
N ASP A 49 2.03 10.58 12.80
CA ASP A 49 1.11 9.96 13.75
C ASP A 49 -0.29 10.62 13.65
N PRO A 50 -1.35 9.88 13.28
CA PRO A 50 -1.33 8.50 12.77
C PRO A 50 -0.59 8.39 11.43
N PHE A 51 -0.20 7.17 11.04
CA PHE A 51 0.65 6.93 9.87
C PHE A 51 -0.03 7.31 8.54
N PHE A 52 -1.37 7.29 8.53
CA PHE A 52 -2.21 7.72 7.41
C PHE A 52 -3.42 8.51 7.95
N ASP A 53 -3.98 9.39 7.12
CA ASP A 53 -5.18 10.19 7.43
C ASP A 53 -6.35 9.89 6.47
N GLN A 54 -6.13 9.00 5.50
CA GLN A 54 -7.09 8.62 4.47
C GLN A 54 -7.23 7.11 4.40
N LEU A 55 -8.48 6.63 4.30
CA LEU A 55 -8.79 5.21 4.28
C LEU A 55 -9.90 4.91 3.28
N ILE A 56 -9.67 3.92 2.42
CA ILE A 56 -10.67 3.40 1.49
C ILE A 56 -10.89 1.91 1.77
N ALA A 57 -12.10 1.57 2.22
CA ALA A 57 -12.52 0.18 2.42
C ALA A 57 -13.31 -0.30 1.20
N ASN A 58 -12.77 -1.28 0.47
CA ASN A 58 -13.42 -1.91 -0.67
C ASN A 58 -13.89 -3.32 -0.29
N VAL A 59 -15.12 -3.66 -0.68
CA VAL A 59 -15.69 -5.00 -0.51
C VAL A 59 -16.06 -5.47 -1.91
N TYR A 60 -15.58 -6.66 -2.28
CA TYR A 60 -15.83 -7.27 -3.58
C TYR A 60 -16.57 -8.59 -3.40
N GLN A 61 -17.71 -8.73 -4.07
CA GLN A 61 -18.38 -10.02 -4.22
C GLN A 61 -17.65 -10.89 -5.25
N PRO A 62 -17.85 -12.22 -5.23
CA PRO A 62 -17.26 -13.10 -6.23
C PRO A 62 -17.58 -12.66 -7.66
N GLY A 63 -16.54 -12.44 -8.46
CA GLY A 63 -16.63 -11.94 -9.84
C GLY A 63 -16.50 -10.43 -9.99
N GLU A 64 -16.52 -9.67 -8.90
CA GLU A 64 -16.23 -8.24 -8.91
C GLU A 64 -14.72 -7.96 -8.87
N GLY A 65 -14.34 -6.76 -9.29
CA GLY A 65 -12.99 -6.25 -9.25
C GLY A 65 -12.97 -4.77 -9.61
N ILE A 66 -11.78 -4.19 -9.68
CA ILE A 66 -11.59 -2.80 -10.10
C ILE A 66 -10.89 -2.76 -11.46
N CYS A 67 -11.27 -1.80 -12.30
CA CYS A 67 -10.62 -1.60 -13.60
C CYS A 67 -9.16 -1.19 -13.39
N ALA A 68 -8.29 -1.49 -14.36
CA ALA A 68 -6.91 -1.03 -14.33
C ALA A 68 -6.86 0.51 -14.31
N HIS A 69 -6.13 1.06 -13.34
CA HIS A 69 -5.93 2.50 -13.18
C HIS A 69 -4.61 2.73 -12.44
N VAL A 70 -4.16 3.98 -12.46
CA VAL A 70 -3.14 4.47 -11.55
C VAL A 70 -3.87 5.33 -10.52
N ASP A 71 -3.55 5.14 -9.25
CA ASP A 71 -4.09 5.94 -8.16
C ASP A 71 -3.81 7.43 -8.40
N LEU A 72 -4.69 8.28 -7.88
CA LEU A 72 -4.58 9.72 -8.12
C LEU A 72 -3.26 10.24 -7.53
N MET A 73 -2.55 11.08 -8.29
CA MET A 73 -1.34 11.76 -7.82
C MET A 73 -1.53 12.57 -6.52
N ARG A 74 -2.79 12.85 -6.14
CA ARG A 74 -3.15 13.50 -4.88
C ARG A 74 -2.84 12.69 -3.63
N PHE A 75 -2.59 11.38 -3.76
CA PHE A 75 -2.18 10.52 -2.67
C PHE A 75 -0.66 10.52 -2.44
N GLU A 76 0.12 11.25 -3.26
CA GLU A 76 1.53 11.67 -3.14
C GLU A 76 2.56 10.71 -2.54
N ASP A 77 2.39 10.30 -1.28
CA ASP A 77 3.40 9.73 -0.40
C ASP A 77 3.36 8.20 -0.24
N GLY A 78 2.43 7.54 -0.93
CA GLY A 78 2.38 6.09 -1.05
C GLY A 78 1.01 5.51 -0.73
N ILE A 79 0.79 4.28 -1.16
CA ILE A 79 -0.47 3.55 -0.90
C ILE A 79 -0.09 2.24 -0.22
N ALA A 80 -0.66 2.02 0.95
CA ALA A 80 -0.60 0.74 1.65
C ALA A 80 -1.91 -0.02 1.42
N ILE A 81 -1.83 -1.29 1.02
CA ILE A 81 -3.01 -2.13 0.79
C ILE A 81 -3.01 -3.30 1.76
N VAL A 82 -4.04 -3.37 2.61
CA VAL A 82 -4.28 -4.49 3.51
C VAL A 82 -5.43 -5.33 2.98
N SER A 83 -5.18 -6.61 2.73
CA SER A 83 -6.19 -7.54 2.23
C SER A 83 -6.89 -8.27 3.38
N LEU A 84 -8.21 -8.36 3.34
CA LEU A 84 -9.04 -8.96 4.39
C LEU A 84 -9.92 -10.09 3.85
N GLU A 85 -10.48 -10.88 4.77
CA GLU A 85 -11.47 -11.95 4.52
C GLU A 85 -10.98 -13.12 3.64
N SER A 86 -10.84 -12.93 2.33
CA SER A 86 -10.55 -14.00 1.37
C SER A 86 -9.43 -13.61 0.41
N PRO A 87 -8.65 -14.59 -0.10
CA PRO A 87 -7.54 -14.28 -0.98
C PRO A 87 -7.99 -13.82 -2.36
N CYS A 88 -7.20 -12.94 -2.99
CA CYS A 88 -7.43 -12.47 -4.36
C CYS A 88 -6.12 -12.26 -5.13
N VAL A 89 -6.20 -11.91 -6.41
CA VAL A 89 -5.02 -11.63 -7.25
C VAL A 89 -5.13 -10.20 -7.79
N MET A 90 -4.13 -9.39 -7.47
CA MET A 90 -3.93 -8.08 -8.09
C MET A 90 -2.99 -8.21 -9.28
N HIS A 91 -3.36 -7.64 -10.42
CA HIS A 91 -2.52 -7.68 -11.62
C HIS A 91 -1.94 -6.29 -11.87
N PHE A 92 -0.62 -6.18 -11.81
CA PHE A 92 0.09 -4.97 -12.22
C PHE A 92 0.50 -5.07 -13.67
N SER A 93 0.46 -3.95 -14.39
CA SER A 93 0.96 -3.84 -15.76
C SER A 93 1.60 -2.47 -15.96
N PRO A 94 2.68 -2.37 -16.75
CA PRO A 94 3.24 -1.08 -17.11
C PRO A 94 2.20 -0.19 -17.80
N VAL A 95 2.24 1.11 -17.54
CA VAL A 95 1.46 2.07 -18.31
C VAL A 95 2.01 2.09 -19.73
N GLN A 96 1.19 1.72 -20.72
CA GLN A 96 1.57 1.87 -22.12
C GLN A 96 1.68 3.37 -22.43
N GLN A 97 2.88 3.82 -22.80
CA GLN A 97 3.04 5.11 -23.46
C GLN A 97 2.63 4.97 -24.93
N ASP A 98 1.90 5.95 -25.43
CA ASP A 98 1.48 5.99 -26.83
C ASP A 98 2.70 5.86 -27.76
N GLY A 99 2.76 4.78 -28.55
CA GLY A 99 3.78 4.57 -29.59
C GLY A 99 4.77 3.44 -29.34
N GLU A 100 4.80 2.82 -28.15
CA GLU A 100 5.66 1.68 -27.86
C GLU A 100 4.87 0.36 -28.02
N GLU A 101 5.19 -0.43 -29.05
CA GLU A 101 4.74 -1.84 -29.16
C GLU A 101 5.48 -2.68 -28.12
N LEU A 102 5.12 -2.52 -26.85
CA LEU A 102 5.63 -3.37 -25.78
C LEU A 102 5.15 -4.82 -26.00
N PRO A 103 5.99 -5.83 -25.72
CA PRO A 103 5.61 -7.23 -25.85
C PRO A 103 4.38 -7.49 -24.98
N LEU A 104 3.32 -8.00 -25.62
CA LEU A 104 2.06 -8.50 -25.06
C LEU A 104 1.86 -8.15 -23.57
N ALA A 105 1.33 -6.95 -23.28
CA ALA A 105 1.00 -6.40 -21.94
C ALA A 105 1.34 -7.35 -20.77
N MET A 106 2.61 -7.37 -20.35
CA MET A 106 3.07 -8.27 -19.28
C MET A 106 2.31 -7.92 -17.99
N LYS A 107 1.42 -8.81 -17.57
CA LYS A 107 0.71 -8.70 -16.29
C LYS A 107 1.51 -9.45 -15.24
N ILE A 108 1.85 -8.75 -14.16
CA ILE A 108 2.51 -9.31 -12.99
C ILE A 108 1.43 -9.62 -11.96
N PRO A 109 1.07 -10.90 -11.75
CA PRO A 109 0.10 -11.28 -10.74
C PRO A 109 0.75 -11.25 -9.35
N VAL A 110 0.07 -10.59 -8.41
CA VAL A 110 0.42 -10.57 -6.99
C VAL A 110 -0.72 -11.24 -6.23
N TYR A 111 -0.40 -12.33 -5.54
CA TYR A 111 -1.38 -13.09 -4.76
C TYR A 111 -1.52 -12.47 -3.37
N LEU A 112 -2.71 -11.98 -3.06
CA LEU A 112 -3.03 -11.27 -1.84
C LEU A 112 -3.79 -12.20 -0.91
N ASN A 113 -3.12 -12.71 0.13
CA ASN A 113 -3.77 -13.46 1.20
C ASN A 113 -4.43 -12.51 2.21
N PRO A 114 -5.46 -12.95 2.95
CA PRO A 114 -5.94 -12.22 4.11
C PRO A 114 -4.78 -11.93 5.08
N GLY A 115 -4.65 -10.67 5.51
CA GLY A 115 -3.56 -10.16 6.34
C GLY A 115 -2.30 -9.74 5.57
N SER A 116 -2.25 -9.86 4.25
CA SER A 116 -1.13 -9.32 3.47
C SER A 116 -1.14 -7.79 3.45
N LEU A 117 0.05 -7.21 3.54
CA LEU A 117 0.35 -5.79 3.34
C LEU A 117 1.20 -5.67 2.07
N VAL A 118 0.75 -4.83 1.14
CA VAL A 118 1.47 -4.43 -0.08
C VAL A 118 1.75 -2.95 -0.02
#